data_AF-A0A969SYK5-F1
#
_entry.id   AF-A0A969SYK5-F1
#
_cell.length_a   1.000
_cell.length_b   1.000
_cell.length_c   1.000
_cell.angle_alpha   90.00
_cell.angle_beta   90.00
_cell.angle_gamma   90.00
#
_symmetry.space_group_name_H-M   'P 1'
#
loop_
_entity.id
_entity.type
_entity.pdbx_description
1 polymer ?
#
loop_
_entity_poly.entity_id
_entity_poly.type
_entity_poly.pdbx_seq_one_letter_code
_entity_poly.pdbx_strand_id
1 'polypeptide(L)'
;MNFKVLSVILSGIVLVLSGVIVKTQFFNTKTPVSAEASVRQATVTALTDEIAQLEVQQVLEGTKFTENPPSMIQLREQQFQLKERLRQLQPDGNPEGVKQAIAQAVESEIVNLERQMPETEARFTNSHPTFQLLSSQREALQQYLKTLQ
;
A
#
# COMPACT_ATOMS: atom_id res chain seq x y z
N MET A 1 3.43 34.09 25.75
CA MET A 1 4.67 33.29 25.60
C MET A 1 4.49 32.39 24.40
N ASN A 2 5.29 32.62 23.35
CA ASN A 2 5.29 31.83 22.13
C ASN A 2 6.34 30.73 22.25
N PHE A 3 5.96 29.47 22.04
CA PHE A 3 6.91 28.39 21.76
C PHE A 3 6.62 27.81 20.39
N LYS A 4 7.44 28.23 19.42
CA LYS A 4 7.75 27.46 18.21
C LYS A 4 8.73 26.37 18.62
N VAL A 5 8.42 25.11 18.36
CA VAL A 5 9.43 24.06 18.18
C VAL A 5 9.11 23.36 16.87
N LEU A 6 10.11 23.37 16.00
CA LEU A 6 10.14 22.85 14.65
C LEU A 6 11.10 21.65 14.66
N SER A 7 10.63 20.48 14.23
CA SER A 7 11.42 19.34 13.70
C SER A 7 10.36 18.35 13.21
N VAL A 8 9.96 18.22 11.94
CA VAL A 8 10.68 17.91 10.69
C VAL A 8 11.71 16.80 10.89
N ILE A 9 11.55 15.74 10.07
CA ILE A 9 12.30 14.48 9.87
C ILE A 9 11.33 13.29 10.14
N LEU A 10 10.95 12.42 9.21
CA LEU A 10 11.63 11.94 8.01
C LEU A 10 10.63 11.82 6.83
N SER A 11 10.99 12.51 5.75
CA SER A 11 10.45 12.35 4.40
C SER A 11 10.84 10.98 3.84
N GLY A 12 9.96 10.34 3.08
CA GLY A 12 10.29 9.07 2.44
C GLY A 12 9.18 8.25 1.81
N ILE A 13 7.93 8.73 1.67
CA ILE A 13 7.03 8.12 0.69
C ILE A 13 7.29 8.82 -0.63
N VAL A 14 8.12 8.17 -1.45
CA VAL A 14 8.22 8.47 -2.87
C VAL A 14 6.84 8.19 -3.45
N LEU A 15 6.02 9.24 -3.58
CA LEU A 15 4.92 9.26 -4.53
C LEU A 15 5.55 9.14 -5.91
N VAL A 16 5.71 7.91 -6.40
CA VAL A 16 5.85 7.69 -7.84
C VAL A 16 4.47 7.91 -8.44
N LEU A 17 4.03 9.18 -8.49
CA LEU A 17 3.04 9.62 -9.46
C LEU A 17 3.72 9.48 -10.81
N SER A 18 3.62 8.28 -11.39
CA SER A 18 3.94 8.05 -12.80
C SER A 18 2.90 8.78 -13.63
N GLY A 19 3.04 10.11 -13.70
CA GLY A 19 2.49 10.90 -14.78
C GLY A 19 3.20 10.46 -16.05
N VAL A 20 2.64 9.47 -16.74
CA VAL A 20 3.01 9.21 -18.12
C VAL A 20 2.50 10.39 -18.93
N ILE A 21 3.37 11.38 -19.13
CA ILE A 21 3.18 12.41 -20.14
C ILE A 21 3.33 11.71 -21.50
N VAL A 22 2.23 11.24 -22.06
CA VAL A 22 2.18 10.85 -23.47
C VAL A 22 2.17 12.14 -24.28
N LYS A 23 3.32 12.45 -24.90
CA LYS A 23 3.38 13.40 -26.02
C LYS A 23 2.59 12.78 -27.18
N THR A 24 1.31 13.10 -27.29
CA THR A 24 0.47 12.64 -28.40
C THR A 24 0.87 13.41 -29.66
N GLN A 25 1.83 12.88 -30.41
CA GLN A 25 1.93 13.21 -31.83
C GLN A 25 0.77 12.53 -32.54
N PHE A 26 -0.09 13.34 -33.15
CA PHE A 26 -1.20 12.90 -33.98
C PHE A 26 -0.66 12.08 -35.16
N PHE A 27 -0.80 10.75 -35.10
CA PHE A 27 -0.82 9.92 -36.29
C PHE A 27 -1.99 8.96 -36.23
N ASN A 28 -2.82 9.11 -37.25
CA ASN A 28 -4.02 8.37 -37.56
C ASN A 28 -3.64 6.95 -38.03
N THR A 29 -3.72 5.93 -37.17
CA THR A 29 -3.72 4.52 -37.59
C THR A 29 -4.42 3.65 -36.55
N LYS A 30 -5.34 2.78 -37.00
CA LYS A 30 -5.96 1.68 -36.24
C LYS A 30 -4.99 1.10 -35.21
N THR A 31 -5.33 1.19 -33.92
CA THR A 31 -4.57 0.53 -32.87
C THR A 31 -4.65 -0.98 -33.06
N PRO A 32 -3.51 -1.70 -33.08
CA PRO A 32 -3.54 -3.15 -33.06
C PRO A 32 -4.09 -3.59 -31.70
N VAL A 33 -5.06 -4.50 -31.71
CA VAL A 33 -5.72 -5.12 -30.54
C VAL A 33 -4.72 -5.57 -29.44
N SER A 34 -3.47 -5.86 -29.83
CA SER A 34 -2.35 -6.19 -28.94
C SER A 34 -1.92 -5.06 -27.99
N ALA A 35 -1.99 -3.79 -28.41
CA ALA A 35 -1.63 -2.65 -27.56
C ALA A 35 -2.67 -2.40 -26.47
N GLU A 36 -3.96 -2.49 -26.81
CA GLU A 36 -5.07 -2.33 -25.85
C GLU A 36 -5.09 -3.45 -24.80
N ALA A 37 -4.84 -4.69 -25.22
CA ALA A 37 -4.71 -5.81 -24.29
C ALA A 37 -3.53 -5.62 -23.30
N SER A 38 -2.40 -5.10 -23.78
CA SER A 38 -1.21 -4.85 -22.95
C SER A 38 -1.45 -3.73 -21.94
N VAL A 39 -2.13 -2.64 -22.35
CA VAL A 39 -2.50 -1.53 -21.45
C VAL A 39 -3.51 -2.00 -20.40
N ARG A 40 -4.50 -2.80 -20.80
CA ARG A 40 -5.49 -3.36 -19.86
C ARG A 40 -4.81 -4.25 -18.82
N GLN A 41 -3.90 -5.12 -19.24
CA GLN A 41 -3.15 -5.98 -18.32
C GLN A 41 -2.28 -5.16 -17.36
N ALA A 42 -1.58 -4.15 -17.84
CA ALA A 42 -0.79 -3.26 -16.99
C ALA A 42 -1.67 -2.51 -15.97
N THR A 43 -2.87 -2.10 -16.39
CA THR A 43 -3.84 -1.43 -15.50
C THR A 43 -4.37 -2.40 -14.43
N VAL A 44 -4.67 -3.63 -14.80
CA VAL A 44 -5.08 -4.68 -13.85
C VAL A 44 -3.99 -4.91 -12.81
N THR A 45 -2.73 -5.10 -13.25
CA THR A 45 -1.61 -5.27 -12.32
C THR A 45 -1.45 -4.08 -11.39
N ALA A 46 -1.49 -2.85 -11.91
CA ALA A 46 -1.37 -1.64 -11.08
C ALA A 46 -2.50 -1.52 -10.05
N LEU A 47 -3.75 -1.81 -10.43
CA LEU A 47 -4.88 -1.80 -9.50
C LEU A 47 -4.75 -2.89 -8.42
N THR A 48 -4.29 -4.09 -8.81
CA THR A 48 -4.04 -5.18 -7.88
C THR A 48 -2.96 -4.81 -6.85
N ASP A 49 -1.87 -4.19 -7.30
CA ASP A 49 -0.80 -3.72 -6.42
C ASP A 49 -1.29 -2.62 -5.49
N GLU A 50 -2.08 -1.67 -5.99
CA GLU A 50 -2.63 -0.57 -5.17
C GLU A 50 -3.60 -1.11 -4.09
N ILE A 51 -4.46 -2.07 -4.43
CA ILE A 51 -5.31 -2.77 -3.45
C ILE A 51 -4.46 -3.43 -2.37
N ALA A 52 -3.38 -4.12 -2.76
CA ALA A 52 -2.48 -4.78 -1.82
C ALA A 52 -1.82 -3.80 -0.85
N GLN A 53 -1.34 -2.66 -1.34
CA GLN A 53 -0.74 -1.61 -0.50
C GLN A 53 -1.75 -1.00 0.48
N LEU A 54 -2.99 -0.77 0.04
CA LEU A 54 -4.04 -0.26 0.91
C LEU A 54 -4.43 -1.25 2.02
N GLU A 55 -4.41 -2.56 1.74
CA GLU A 55 -4.65 -3.59 2.78
C GLU A 55 -3.53 -3.59 3.82
N VAL A 56 -2.26 -3.51 3.41
CA VAL A 56 -1.12 -3.35 4.33
C VAL A 56 -1.31 -2.10 5.20
N GLN A 57 -1.64 -0.97 4.57
CA GLN A 57 -1.86 0.29 5.30
C GLN A 57 -3.02 0.17 6.30
N GLN A 58 -4.10 -0.51 5.94
CA GLN A 58 -5.23 -0.74 6.83
C GLN A 58 -4.82 -1.52 8.09
N VAL A 59 -4.00 -2.57 7.94
CA VAL A 59 -3.48 -3.34 9.08
C VAL A 59 -2.59 -2.47 9.96
N LEU A 60 -1.69 -1.68 9.37
CA LEU A 60 -0.78 -0.79 10.10
C LEU A 60 -1.48 0.37 10.81
N GLU A 61 -2.55 0.93 10.24
CA GLU A 61 -3.37 1.95 10.88
C GLU A 61 -4.21 1.35 12.02
N GLY A 62 -4.65 0.10 11.88
CA GLY A 62 -5.34 -0.64 12.93
C GLY A 62 -4.52 -0.85 14.20
N THR A 63 -3.18 -0.80 14.13
CA THR A 63 -2.33 -0.88 15.33
C THR A 63 -2.17 0.46 16.05
N LYS A 64 -2.53 1.58 15.40
CA LYS A 64 -2.38 2.93 15.95
C LYS A 64 -3.63 3.41 16.68
N PHE A 65 -4.81 2.94 16.25
CA PHE A 65 -6.09 3.42 16.73
C PHE A 65 -6.97 2.27 17.21
N THR A 66 -7.61 2.45 18.37
CA THR A 66 -8.57 1.49 18.93
C THR A 66 -9.98 1.63 18.32
N GLU A 67 -10.25 2.75 17.66
CA GLU A 67 -11.51 3.06 16.97
C GLU A 67 -11.27 3.25 15.47
N ASN A 68 -12.31 3.36 14.64
CA ASN A 68 -12.18 3.61 13.21
C ASN A 68 -11.89 5.11 12.96
N PRO A 69 -10.62 5.56 12.80
CA PRO A 69 -10.34 6.94 12.46
C PRO A 69 -10.87 7.28 11.05
N PRO A 70 -11.05 8.58 10.74
CA PRO A 70 -11.40 9.01 9.39
C PRO A 70 -10.47 8.46 8.30
N SER A 71 -9.17 8.25 8.61
CA SER A 71 -8.21 7.64 7.68
C SER A 71 -8.61 6.20 7.31
N MET A 72 -9.07 5.39 8.25
CA MET A 72 -9.52 4.01 7.98
C MET A 72 -10.76 3.96 7.10
N ILE A 73 -11.67 4.94 7.25
CA ILE A 73 -12.84 5.08 6.37
C ILE A 73 -12.39 5.40 4.95
N GLN A 74 -11.45 6.35 4.79
CA GLN A 74 -10.91 6.72 3.48
C GLN A 74 -10.18 5.55 2.79
N LEU A 75 -9.40 4.77 3.53
CA LEU A 75 -8.71 3.59 2.99
C LEU A 75 -9.71 2.53 2.48
N ARG A 76 -10.79 2.27 3.23
CA ARG A 76 -11.84 1.33 2.81
C ARG A 76 -12.58 1.81 1.57
N GLU A 77 -12.88 3.10 1.50
CA GLU A 77 -13.54 3.69 0.33
C GLU A 77 -12.64 3.59 -0.92
N GLN A 78 -11.34 3.90 -0.79
CA GLN A 78 -10.38 3.75 -1.88
C GLN A 78 -10.28 2.30 -2.34
N GLN A 79 -10.12 1.34 -1.43
CA GLN A 79 -10.11 -0.09 -1.79
C GLN A 79 -11.39 -0.51 -2.51
N PHE A 80 -12.55 -0.06 -2.03
CA PHE A 80 -13.83 -0.38 -2.66
C PHE A 80 -13.86 0.13 -4.11
N GLN A 81 -13.47 1.38 -4.34
CA GLN A 81 -13.42 1.97 -5.68
C GLN A 81 -12.45 1.25 -6.61
N LEU A 82 -11.27 0.85 -6.12
CA LEU A 82 -10.28 0.12 -6.92
C LEU A 82 -10.76 -1.30 -7.24
N LYS A 83 -11.37 -2.00 -6.27
CA LYS A 83 -11.98 -3.33 -6.48
C LYS A 83 -13.10 -3.25 -7.53
N GLU A 84 -13.93 -2.21 -7.50
CA GLU A 84 -14.95 -2.00 -8.53
C GLU A 84 -14.34 -1.70 -9.92
N ARG A 85 -13.29 -0.88 -9.99
CA ARG A 85 -12.57 -0.65 -11.26
C ARG A 85 -11.93 -1.93 -11.80
N LEU A 86 -11.35 -2.75 -10.92
CA LEU A 86 -10.78 -4.03 -11.29
C LEU A 86 -11.87 -4.96 -11.85
N ARG A 87 -13.06 -5.01 -11.25
CA ARG A 87 -14.21 -5.79 -11.74
C ARG A 87 -14.70 -5.33 -13.11
N GLN A 88 -14.63 -4.03 -13.42
CA GLN A 88 -14.95 -3.51 -14.75
C GLN A 88 -13.94 -3.97 -15.80
N LEU A 89 -12.65 -4.06 -15.43
CA LEU A 89 -11.58 -4.50 -16.32
C LEU A 89 -11.41 -6.02 -16.36
N GLN A 90 -11.85 -6.74 -15.36
CA GLN A 90 -11.76 -8.18 -15.23
C GLN A 90 -12.99 -8.67 -14.43
N PRO A 91 -14.04 -9.19 -15.09
CA PRO A 91 -15.35 -9.45 -14.46
C PRO A 91 -15.32 -10.39 -13.24
N ASP A 92 -14.38 -11.33 -13.23
CA ASP A 92 -14.10 -12.26 -12.14
C ASP A 92 -13.34 -11.60 -10.98
N GLY A 93 -12.78 -10.40 -11.17
CA GLY A 93 -12.11 -9.59 -10.14
C GLY A 93 -10.75 -10.12 -9.70
N ASN A 94 -10.24 -11.20 -10.32
CA ASN A 94 -8.97 -11.85 -10.00
C ASN A 94 -8.71 -12.03 -8.48
N PRO A 95 -9.61 -12.68 -7.72
CA PRO A 95 -9.52 -12.74 -6.26
C PRO A 95 -8.21 -13.40 -5.80
N GLU A 96 -7.74 -14.43 -6.49
CA GLU A 96 -6.47 -15.11 -6.18
C GLU A 96 -5.26 -14.22 -6.45
N GLY A 97 -5.23 -13.51 -7.59
CA GLY A 97 -4.15 -12.57 -7.89
C GLY A 97 -4.09 -11.41 -6.89
N VAL A 98 -5.25 -10.91 -6.47
CA VAL A 98 -5.35 -9.89 -5.40
C VAL A 98 -4.86 -10.45 -4.07
N LYS A 99 -5.29 -11.66 -3.68
CA LYS A 99 -4.83 -12.33 -2.44
C LYS A 99 -3.32 -12.52 -2.44
N GLN A 100 -2.74 -12.99 -3.55
CA GLN A 100 -1.31 -13.19 -3.70
C GLN A 100 -0.54 -11.86 -3.62
N ALA A 101 -1.02 -10.82 -4.28
CA ALA A 101 -0.40 -9.49 -4.22
C ALA A 101 -0.44 -8.92 -2.79
N ILE A 102 -1.55 -9.10 -2.07
CA ILE A 102 -1.64 -8.71 -0.65
C ILE A 102 -0.60 -9.48 0.17
N ALA A 103 -0.50 -10.80 0.01
CA ALA A 103 0.48 -11.60 0.76
C ALA A 103 1.92 -11.14 0.50
N GLN A 104 2.28 -10.88 -0.77
CA GLN A 104 3.60 -10.37 -1.13
C GLN A 104 3.88 -8.98 -0.56
N ALA A 105 2.90 -8.08 -0.58
CA ALA A 105 3.02 -6.76 0.00
C ALA A 105 3.19 -6.82 1.53
N VAL A 106 2.44 -7.70 2.20
CA VAL A 106 2.56 -7.95 3.65
C VAL A 106 3.94 -8.52 4.00
N GLU A 107 4.43 -9.51 3.27
CA GLU A 107 5.78 -10.07 3.47
C GLU A 107 6.87 -9.00 3.28
N SER A 108 6.76 -8.20 2.22
CA SER A 108 7.69 -7.10 1.97
C SER A 108 7.70 -6.08 3.11
N GLU A 109 6.53 -5.74 3.66
CA GLU A 109 6.45 -4.78 4.77
C GLU A 109 6.98 -5.36 6.08
N ILE A 110 6.77 -6.66 6.35
CA ILE A 110 7.40 -7.35 7.49
C ILE A 110 8.93 -7.24 7.40
N VAL A 111 9.51 -7.55 6.23
CA VAL A 111 10.97 -7.42 6.00
C VAL A 111 11.43 -5.97 6.18
N ASN A 112 10.64 -5.00 5.74
CA ASN A 112 10.93 -3.58 5.92
C ASN A 112 10.95 -3.17 7.40
N LEU A 113 9.98 -3.63 8.19
CA LEU A 113 9.93 -3.39 9.64
C LEU A 113 11.08 -4.08 10.37
N GLU A 114 11.39 -5.33 10.03
CA GLU A 114 12.52 -6.07 10.60
C GLU A 114 13.87 -5.39 10.35
N ARG A 115 14.01 -4.68 9.22
CA ARG A 115 15.19 -3.85 8.94
C ARG A 115 15.26 -2.60 9.83
N GLN A 116 14.13 -1.99 10.14
CA GLN A 116 14.05 -0.77 10.96
C GLN A 116 14.19 -1.05 12.47
N MET A 117 13.84 -2.25 12.93
CA MET A 117 13.87 -2.61 14.34
C MET A 117 15.27 -2.49 14.99
N PRO A 118 16.37 -3.02 14.40
CA PRO A 118 17.72 -2.86 14.97
C PRO A 118 18.17 -1.41 15.07
N GLU A 119 17.85 -0.59 14.06
CA GLU A 119 18.18 0.85 14.08
C GLU A 119 17.42 1.58 15.18
N THR A 120 16.18 1.17 15.43
CA THR A 120 15.33 1.73 16.48
C THR A 120 15.80 1.27 17.86
N GLU A 121 16.16 0.00 18.03
CA GLU A 121 16.70 -0.58 19.27
C GLU A 121 18.05 0.06 19.66
N ALA A 122 18.89 0.39 18.67
CA ALA A 122 20.13 1.11 18.92
C ALA A 122 19.91 2.55 19.46
N ARG A 123 18.75 3.15 19.16
CA ARG A 123 18.41 4.53 19.57
C ARG A 123 17.52 4.59 20.80
N PHE A 124 16.70 3.57 21.02
CA PHE A 124 15.66 3.54 22.03
C PHE A 124 15.60 2.18 22.71
N THR A 125 15.27 2.17 24.00
CA THR A 125 15.01 0.92 24.72
C THR A 125 13.73 0.24 24.19
N ASN A 126 13.61 -1.07 24.40
CA ASN A 126 12.44 -1.84 23.93
C ASN A 126 11.10 -1.40 24.55
N SER A 127 11.15 -0.65 25.65
CA SER A 127 9.99 -0.02 26.29
C SER A 127 9.56 1.31 25.66
N HIS A 128 10.35 1.86 24.73
CA HIS A 128 10.04 3.13 24.10
C HIS A 128 8.83 2.98 23.16
N PRO A 129 7.89 3.94 23.14
CA PRO A 129 6.66 3.85 22.34
C PRO A 129 6.90 3.56 20.85
N THR A 130 7.96 4.11 20.27
CA THR A 130 8.34 3.86 18.87
C THR A 130 8.70 2.39 18.61
N PHE A 131 9.48 1.78 19.50
CA PHE A 131 9.86 0.37 19.35
C PHE A 131 8.63 -0.54 19.56
N GLN A 132 7.79 -0.22 20.56
CA GLN A 132 6.54 -0.95 20.78
C GLN A 132 5.62 -0.89 19.57
N LEU A 133 5.45 0.29 18.96
CA LEU A 133 4.62 0.44 17.76
C LEU A 133 5.15 -0.41 16.60
N LEU A 134 6.46 -0.41 16.32
CA LEU A 134 7.05 -1.24 15.26
C LEU A 134 6.85 -2.74 15.56
N SER A 135 7.04 -3.17 16.80
CA SER A 135 6.82 -4.57 17.20
C SER A 135 5.36 -4.97 17.00
N SER A 136 4.42 -4.14 17.43
CA SER A 136 2.97 -4.38 17.25
C SER A 136 2.57 -4.40 15.78
N GLN A 137 3.12 -3.52 14.95
CA GLN A 137 2.89 -3.50 13.51
C GLN A 137 3.39 -4.78 12.82
N ARG A 138 4.60 -5.22 13.15
CA ARG A 138 5.15 -6.48 12.66
C ARG A 138 4.28 -7.66 13.07
N GLU A 139 3.89 -7.74 14.34
CA GLU A 139 3.05 -8.83 14.85
C GLU A 139 1.67 -8.86 14.20
N ALA A 140 1.04 -7.69 14.01
CA ALA A 140 -0.24 -7.59 13.31
C ALA A 140 -0.14 -8.07 11.86
N LEU A 141 0.89 -7.65 11.13
CA LEU A 141 1.13 -8.12 9.75
C LEU A 141 1.43 -9.63 9.70
N GLN A 142 2.20 -10.17 10.64
CA GLN A 142 2.45 -11.61 10.73
C GLN A 142 1.18 -12.42 11.03
N GLN A 143 0.29 -11.89 11.88
CA GLN A 143 -1.02 -12.49 12.13
C GLN A 143 -1.90 -12.43 10.88
N TYR A 144 -1.92 -11.28 10.21
CA TYR A 144 -2.70 -11.08 8.99
C TYR A 144 -2.22 -12.00 7.85
N LEU A 145 -0.91 -12.15 7.65
CA LEU A 145 -0.35 -13.05 6.64
C LEU A 145 -0.84 -14.49 6.79
N LYS A 146 -0.98 -14.98 8.04
CA LYS A 146 -1.53 -16.33 8.31
C LYS A 146 -2.98 -16.49 7.89
N THR A 147 -3.75 -15.39 7.81
CA THR A 147 -5.14 -15.43 7.31
C THR A 147 -5.24 -15.48 5.79
N LEU A 148 -4.13 -15.19 5.09
CA LEU A 148 -4.02 -15.22 3.63
C LEU A 148 -3.51 -16.58 3.10
N GLN A 149 -3.11 -17.50 3.98
CA GLN A 149 -2.69 -18.86 3.65
C GLN A 149 -3.88 -19.81 3.67
#